data_AF-A0A9D6JEG4-F1
#
_entry.id   AF-A0A9D6JEG4-F1
#
_cell.length_a   1.000
_cell.length_b   1.000
_cell.length_c   1.000
_cell.angle_alpha   90.00
_cell.angle_beta   90.00
_cell.angle_gamma   90.00
#
_symmetry.space_group_name_H-M   'P 1'
#
loop_
_entity.id
_entity.type
_entity.pdbx_description
1 polymer ?
#
loop_
_entity_poly.entity_id
_entity_poly.type
_entity_poly.pdbx_seq_one_letter_code
_entity_poly.pdbx_strand_id
1 'polypeptide(L)'
;AGMSGSAVADATGTGSILVPSMRQKGYPADFSAAIVAAAATIGPIIPPSIPMVIYGVMAGVSIGALFMGGFIPGILVGLGLMVVTYVKAKRHGYPREAGRPTAREFLQATVSAFGAILMPLIILGGIFGGVFTATEAAAVATVYAFLMGKFVYRELQWRHLPEIVYKAGLNTAMILIIVGVANLVGYIMAVERIPLMVAELFLSITTNMYVMLFLINILLLIVGCFIDGASALIIFTPVLLPLIYKLGIDPVFFGVMITVNLMIGTITPPVGLCLYVSCGVADVRLDQISRTIIPFLLVEIAVLFLITFVPGLIMFLPSMFGPK
;
A
#
# COMPACT_ATOMS: atom_id res chain seq x y z
N ALA A 1 -6.40 -6.01 5.03
CA ALA A 1 -5.68 -4.85 4.47
C ALA A 1 -6.61 -4.12 3.50
N GLY A 2 -6.40 -2.82 3.33
CA GLY A 2 -7.16 -1.94 2.44
C GLY A 2 -8.16 -1.00 3.14
N MET A 3 -8.17 -0.92 4.48
CA MET A 3 -9.15 -0.07 5.17
C MET A 3 -8.74 1.41 5.18
N SER A 4 -7.44 1.69 5.33
CA SER A 4 -6.93 3.06 5.50
C SER A 4 -6.12 3.60 4.33
N GLY A 5 -5.69 2.74 3.40
CA GLY A 5 -4.71 3.11 2.37
C GLY A 5 -3.30 3.39 2.92
N SER A 6 -3.03 3.03 4.19
CA SER A 6 -1.74 3.12 4.89
C SER A 6 -1.37 1.76 5.49
N ALA A 7 -0.16 1.28 5.20
CA ALA A 7 0.31 -0.01 5.69
C ALA A 7 0.46 0.00 7.22
N VAL A 8 0.94 1.11 7.80
CA VAL A 8 1.13 1.25 9.25
C VAL A 8 -0.22 1.29 9.98
N ALA A 9 -1.18 2.05 9.45
CA ALA A 9 -2.51 2.14 10.05
C ALA A 9 -3.27 0.80 9.92
N ASP A 10 -3.11 0.09 8.81
CA ASP A 10 -3.70 -1.24 8.64
C ASP A 10 -3.05 -2.28 9.58
N ALA A 11 -1.73 -2.26 9.72
CA ALA A 11 -0.99 -3.15 10.62
C ALA A 11 -1.37 -2.93 12.09
N THR A 12 -1.51 -1.67 12.52
CA THR A 12 -1.97 -1.33 13.89
C THR A 12 -3.44 -1.66 14.09
N GLY A 13 -4.33 -1.08 13.26
CA GLY A 13 -5.77 -1.19 13.44
C GLY A 13 -6.26 -2.62 13.26
N THR A 14 -5.98 -3.23 12.11
CA THR A 14 -6.41 -4.61 11.83
C THR A 14 -5.67 -5.61 12.72
N GLY A 15 -4.37 -5.39 12.93
CA GLY A 15 -3.55 -6.26 13.78
C GLY A 15 -4.03 -6.31 15.22
N SER A 16 -4.48 -5.19 15.78
CA SER A 16 -4.97 -5.12 17.17
C SER A 16 -6.16 -6.04 17.46
N ILE A 17 -6.93 -6.39 16.43
CA ILE A 17 -8.07 -7.31 16.51
C ILE A 17 -7.66 -8.73 16.11
N LEU A 18 -6.95 -8.86 14.99
CA LEU A 18 -6.61 -10.16 14.42
C LEU A 18 -5.55 -10.91 15.23
N VAL A 19 -4.49 -10.23 15.68
CA VAL A 19 -3.38 -10.90 16.39
C VAL A 19 -3.85 -11.54 17.70
N PRO A 20 -4.59 -10.84 18.60
CA PRO A 20 -5.11 -11.48 19.80
C PRO A 20 -6.04 -12.67 19.50
N SER A 21 -6.91 -12.55 18.49
CA SER A 21 -7.80 -13.63 18.08
C SER A 21 -7.03 -14.86 17.56
N MET A 22 -6.01 -14.64 16.73
CA MET A 22 -5.13 -15.71 16.23
C MET A 22 -4.39 -16.39 17.39
N ARG A 23 -3.86 -15.63 18.34
CA ARG A 23 -3.19 -16.19 19.54
C ARG A 23 -4.15 -17.02 20.39
N GLN A 24 -5.38 -16.55 20.63
CA GLN A 24 -6.41 -17.31 21.35
C GLN A 24 -6.76 -18.64 20.65
N LYS A 25 -6.74 -18.64 19.31
CA LYS A 25 -6.96 -19.85 18.51
C LYS A 25 -5.75 -20.77 18.44
N GLY A 26 -4.59 -20.39 18.99
CA GLY A 26 -3.38 -21.21 19.07
C GLY A 26 -2.34 -20.97 17.97
N TYR A 27 -2.43 -19.87 17.22
CA TYR A 27 -1.40 -19.49 16.25
C TYR A 27 -0.19 -18.86 16.96
N PRO A 28 1.05 -19.14 16.51
CA PRO A 28 2.24 -18.46 17.03
C PRO A 28 2.15 -16.94 16.86
N ALA A 29 2.61 -16.21 17.88
CA ALA A 29 2.52 -14.75 17.91
C ALA A 29 3.38 -14.10 16.81
N ASP A 30 4.58 -14.63 16.56
CA ASP A 30 5.49 -14.19 15.51
C ASP A 30 4.91 -14.44 14.10
N PHE A 31 4.25 -15.58 13.88
CA PHE A 31 3.54 -15.87 12.64
C PHE A 31 2.39 -14.88 12.42
N SER A 32 1.58 -14.66 13.46
CA SER A 32 0.42 -13.75 13.41
C SER A 32 0.86 -12.31 13.11
N ALA A 33 1.95 -11.86 13.73
CA ALA A 33 2.53 -10.55 13.47
C ALA A 33 3.09 -10.44 12.04
N ALA A 34 3.83 -11.46 11.57
CA ALA A 34 4.45 -11.44 10.26
C ALA A 34 3.42 -11.41 9.12
N ILE A 35 2.35 -12.19 9.21
CA ILE A 35 1.29 -12.17 8.20
C ILE A 35 0.50 -10.85 8.22
N VAL A 36 0.27 -10.27 9.40
CA VAL A 36 -0.38 -8.96 9.50
C VAL A 36 0.49 -7.87 8.89
N ALA A 37 1.79 -7.86 9.18
CA ALA A 37 2.74 -6.91 8.60
C ALA A 37 2.77 -7.01 7.07
N ALA A 38 2.94 -8.22 6.54
CA ALA A 38 2.98 -8.46 5.10
C ALA A 38 1.64 -8.13 4.44
N ALA A 39 0.52 -8.61 4.97
CA ALA A 39 -0.79 -8.31 4.40
C ALA A 39 -1.08 -6.80 4.39
N ALA A 40 -0.62 -6.05 5.40
CA ALA A 40 -0.84 -4.61 5.47
C ALA A 40 -0.20 -3.83 4.30
N THR A 41 0.85 -4.36 3.65
CA THR A 41 1.45 -3.74 2.44
C THR A 41 0.47 -3.70 1.27
N ILE A 42 -0.50 -4.61 1.22
CA ILE A 42 -1.57 -4.60 0.21
C ILE A 42 -2.44 -3.34 0.34
N GLY A 43 -2.60 -2.80 1.55
CA GLY A 43 -3.49 -1.68 1.82
C GLY A 43 -3.16 -0.44 0.98
N PRO A 44 -1.90 -0.03 0.89
CA PRO A 44 -1.49 1.04 -0.02
C PRO A 44 -1.26 0.62 -1.47
N ILE A 45 -1.33 -0.66 -1.81
CA ILE A 45 -1.22 -1.15 -3.19
C ILE A 45 -2.59 -1.19 -3.88
N ILE A 46 -3.62 -1.70 -3.19
CA ILE A 46 -5.00 -1.72 -3.68
C ILE A 46 -5.71 -0.43 -3.22
N PRO A 47 -6.32 0.34 -4.12
CA PRO A 47 -6.99 1.58 -3.77
C PRO A 47 -8.12 1.43 -2.73
N PRO A 48 -8.39 2.47 -1.91
CA PRO A 48 -7.74 3.79 -1.88
C PRO A 48 -6.31 3.76 -1.33
N SER A 49 -5.39 4.52 -1.93
CA SER A 49 -3.95 4.49 -1.58
C SER A 49 -3.39 5.89 -1.33
N ILE A 50 -2.92 6.15 -0.11
CA ILE A 50 -2.29 7.43 0.26
C ILE A 50 -0.99 7.65 -0.53
N PRO A 51 -0.05 6.67 -0.62
CA PRO A 51 1.18 6.82 -1.40
C PRO A 51 0.93 7.13 -2.88
N MET A 52 -0.06 6.48 -3.51
CA MET A 52 -0.39 6.75 -4.92
C MET A 52 -0.97 8.16 -5.12
N VAL A 53 -1.76 8.67 -4.18
CA VAL A 53 -2.25 10.05 -4.23
C VAL A 53 -1.08 11.03 -4.14
N ILE A 54 -0.15 10.81 -3.20
CA ILE A 54 1.06 11.64 -3.05
C ILE A 54 1.88 11.63 -4.33
N TYR A 55 2.17 10.44 -4.88
CA TYR A 55 2.89 10.33 -6.15
C TYR A 55 2.16 11.02 -7.30
N GLY A 56 0.84 10.81 -7.43
CA GLY A 56 0.02 11.41 -8.48
C GLY A 56 0.06 12.94 -8.48
N VAL A 57 0.00 13.55 -7.29
CA VAL A 57 0.14 15.00 -7.12
C VAL A 57 1.54 15.48 -7.48
N MET A 58 2.59 14.76 -7.06
CA MET A 58 3.97 15.15 -7.31
C MET A 58 4.39 15.00 -8.78
N ALA A 59 3.98 13.90 -9.41
CA ALA A 59 4.33 13.56 -10.79
C ALA A 59 3.38 14.19 -11.82
N GLY A 60 2.28 14.79 -11.37
CA GLY A 60 1.27 15.38 -12.26
C GLY A 60 0.53 14.34 -13.10
N VAL A 61 0.36 13.12 -12.58
CA VAL A 61 -0.30 12.01 -13.31
C VAL A 61 -1.66 11.69 -12.72
N SER A 62 -2.51 11.04 -13.52
CA SER A 62 -3.86 10.65 -13.09
C SER A 62 -3.84 9.66 -11.91
N ILE A 63 -4.42 10.08 -10.78
CA ILE A 63 -4.63 9.23 -9.60
C ILE A 63 -5.53 8.04 -9.96
N GLY A 64 -6.52 8.22 -10.83
CA GLY A 64 -7.38 7.13 -11.30
C GLY A 64 -6.60 6.07 -12.07
N ALA A 65 -5.64 6.48 -12.91
CA ALA A 65 -4.77 5.55 -13.63
C ALA A 65 -3.83 4.79 -12.68
N LEU A 66 -3.26 5.46 -11.68
CA LEU A 66 -2.46 4.80 -10.63
C LEU A 66 -3.29 3.76 -9.87
N PHE A 67 -4.53 4.13 -9.50
CA PHE A 67 -5.44 3.24 -8.79
C PHE A 67 -5.77 1.98 -9.61
N MET A 68 -6.03 2.12 -10.91
CA MET A 68 -6.19 0.97 -11.80
C MET A 68 -4.94 0.11 -11.87
N GLY A 69 -3.76 0.73 -11.98
CA GLY A 69 -2.50 -0.01 -12.09
C GLY A 69 -2.14 -0.78 -10.82
N GLY A 70 -2.63 -0.37 -9.64
CA GLY A 70 -2.41 -1.05 -8.36
C GLY A 70 -3.19 -2.36 -8.17
N PHE A 71 -4.29 -2.56 -8.89
CA PHE A 71 -5.17 -3.72 -8.67
C PHE A 71 -4.50 -5.06 -8.92
N ILE A 72 -3.88 -5.24 -10.09
CA ILE A 72 -3.24 -6.49 -10.47
C ILE A 72 -2.06 -6.81 -9.54
N PRO A 73 -1.10 -5.88 -9.29
CA PRO A 73 -0.05 -6.10 -8.30
C PRO A 73 -0.59 -6.50 -6.92
N GLY A 74 -1.62 -5.81 -6.43
CA GLY A 74 -2.21 -6.10 -5.13
C GLY A 74 -2.86 -7.48 -5.03
N ILE A 75 -3.57 -7.90 -6.08
CA ILE A 75 -4.14 -9.25 -6.18
C ILE A 75 -3.03 -10.30 -6.22
N LEU A 76 -1.95 -10.07 -6.98
CA LEU A 76 -0.82 -10.99 -7.06
C LEU A 76 -0.12 -11.14 -5.70
N VAL A 77 0.11 -10.04 -4.98
CA VAL A 77 0.61 -10.08 -3.60
C VAL A 77 -0.35 -10.87 -2.71
N GLY A 78 -1.64 -10.55 -2.72
CA GLY A 78 -2.65 -11.22 -1.90
C GLY A 78 -2.70 -12.73 -2.13
N LEU A 79 -2.77 -13.17 -3.38
CA LEU A 79 -2.74 -14.59 -3.76
C LEU A 79 -1.43 -15.26 -3.32
N GLY A 80 -0.30 -14.59 -3.52
CA GLY A 80 1.00 -15.09 -3.07
C GLY A 80 1.07 -15.30 -1.56
N LEU A 81 0.60 -14.32 -0.77
CA LEU A 81 0.54 -14.42 0.69
C LEU A 81 -0.42 -15.53 1.14
N MET A 82 -1.54 -15.73 0.45
CA MET A 82 -2.47 -16.85 0.71
C MET A 82 -1.79 -18.21 0.48
N VAL A 83 -1.02 -18.36 -0.60
CA VAL A 83 -0.27 -19.59 -0.91
C VAL A 83 0.74 -19.89 0.20
N VAL A 84 1.55 -18.90 0.61
CA VAL A 84 2.55 -19.08 1.69
C VAL A 84 1.87 -19.44 3.00
N THR A 85 0.77 -18.77 3.33
CA THR A 85 -0.03 -19.02 4.53
C THR A 85 -0.59 -20.44 4.53
N TYR A 86 -1.17 -20.90 3.42
CA TYR A 86 -1.71 -22.25 3.27
C TYR A 86 -0.62 -23.32 3.45
N VAL A 87 0.53 -23.15 2.80
CA VAL A 87 1.66 -24.09 2.91
C VAL A 87 2.19 -24.15 4.35
N LYS A 88 2.39 -22.99 5.00
CA LYS A 88 2.83 -22.94 6.40
C LYS A 88 1.81 -23.58 7.33
N ALA A 89 0.52 -23.28 7.17
CA ALA A 89 -0.55 -23.83 7.99
C ALA A 89 -0.64 -25.36 7.87
N LYS A 90 -0.52 -25.91 6.65
CA LYS A 90 -0.52 -27.36 6.43
C LYS A 90 0.73 -28.02 7.03
N ARG A 91 1.90 -27.40 6.92
CA ARG A 91 3.18 -27.93 7.42
C ARG A 91 3.27 -27.92 8.95
N HIS A 92 2.74 -26.89 9.61
CA HIS A 92 2.81 -26.72 11.06
C HIS A 92 1.56 -27.21 11.80
N GLY A 93 0.56 -27.74 11.08
CA GLY A 93 -0.66 -28.25 11.68
C GLY A 93 -1.48 -27.19 12.42
N TYR A 94 -1.54 -25.97 11.87
CA TYR A 94 -2.26 -24.87 12.55
C TYR A 94 -3.76 -25.18 12.76
N PRO A 95 -4.33 -24.67 13.85
CA PRO A 95 -5.71 -24.98 14.26
C PRO A 95 -6.72 -24.58 13.18
N ARG A 96 -7.65 -25.50 12.90
CA ARG A 96 -8.73 -25.33 11.94
C ARG A 96 -10.04 -25.09 12.68
N GLU A 97 -10.82 -24.10 12.24
CA GLU A 97 -12.19 -23.97 12.70
C GLU A 97 -13.01 -25.20 12.26
N ALA A 98 -13.86 -25.68 13.17
CA ALA A 98 -14.73 -26.80 12.91
C ALA A 98 -15.96 -26.32 12.11
N GLY A 99 -16.05 -26.75 10.85
CA GLY A 99 -17.23 -26.52 10.01
C GLY A 99 -17.04 -25.43 8.96
N ARG A 100 -17.75 -25.58 7.84
CA ARG A 100 -17.93 -24.50 6.88
C ARG A 100 -19.07 -23.61 7.36
N PRO A 101 -19.01 -22.29 7.16
CA PRO A 101 -20.14 -21.42 7.43
C PRO A 101 -21.35 -21.92 6.62
N THR A 102 -22.50 -21.97 7.26
CA THR A 102 -23.76 -22.29 6.60
C THR A 102 -24.11 -21.21 5.59
N ALA A 103 -24.92 -21.54 4.57
CA ALA A 103 -25.38 -20.57 3.59
C ALA A 103 -26.08 -19.36 4.25
N ARG A 104 -26.76 -19.59 5.38
CA ARG A 104 -27.40 -18.55 6.18
C ARG A 104 -26.40 -17.61 6.85
N GLU A 105 -25.35 -18.15 7.48
CA GLU A 105 -24.28 -17.36 8.09
C GLU A 105 -23.53 -16.54 7.04
N PHE A 106 -23.24 -17.15 5.88
CA PHE A 106 -22.61 -16.46 4.76
C PHE A 106 -23.48 -15.29 4.26
N LEU A 107 -24.78 -15.51 4.07
CA LEU A 107 -25.70 -14.47 3.61
C LEU A 107 -25.83 -13.35 4.66
N GLN A 108 -25.96 -13.70 5.95
CA GLN A 108 -26.03 -12.72 7.03
C GLN A 108 -24.75 -11.88 7.12
N ALA A 109 -23.57 -12.50 7.02
CA ALA A 109 -22.29 -11.80 7.01
C ALA A 109 -22.14 -10.90 5.77
N THR A 110 -22.62 -11.34 4.61
CA THR A 110 -22.59 -10.54 3.37
C THR A 110 -23.50 -9.33 3.51
N VAL A 111 -24.71 -9.49 4.04
CA VAL A 111 -25.66 -8.38 4.24
C VAL A 111 -25.15 -7.39 5.29
N SER A 112 -24.53 -7.86 6.38
CA SER A 112 -23.97 -6.96 7.39
C SER A 112 -22.74 -6.18 6.87
N ALA A 113 -21.92 -6.82 6.02
CA ALA A 113 -20.77 -6.19 5.38
C ALA A 113 -21.11 -5.37 4.13
N PHE A 114 -22.33 -5.47 3.59
CA PHE A 114 -22.72 -4.87 2.31
C PHE A 114 -22.41 -3.38 2.23
N GLY A 115 -22.67 -2.65 3.32
CA GLY A 115 -22.37 -1.24 3.43
C GLY A 115 -20.87 -0.90 3.33
N ALA A 116 -20.01 -1.69 3.98
CA ALA A 116 -18.57 -1.53 3.87
C ALA A 116 -18.04 -1.86 2.46
N ILE A 117 -18.58 -2.91 1.83
CA ILE A 117 -18.21 -3.33 0.46
C ILE A 117 -18.60 -2.28 -0.59
N LEU A 118 -19.70 -1.55 -0.36
CA LEU A 118 -20.16 -0.54 -1.30
C LEU A 118 -19.20 0.66 -1.38
N MET A 119 -18.41 0.94 -0.34
CA MET A 119 -17.51 2.10 -0.32
C MET A 119 -16.42 2.04 -1.40
N PRO A 120 -15.61 0.96 -1.52
CA PRO A 120 -14.71 0.81 -2.66
C PRO A 120 -15.42 0.90 -4.02
N LEU A 121 -16.63 0.36 -4.15
CA LEU A 121 -17.41 0.42 -5.38
C LEU A 121 -17.85 1.85 -5.73
N ILE A 122 -18.22 2.67 -4.74
CA ILE A 122 -18.57 4.08 -4.94
C ILE A 122 -17.34 4.87 -5.39
N ILE A 123 -16.20 4.68 -4.70
CA ILE A 123 -14.95 5.39 -5.02
C ILE A 123 -14.50 5.02 -6.43
N LEU A 124 -14.36 3.73 -6.70
CA LEU A 124 -13.79 3.23 -7.94
C LEU A 124 -14.77 3.34 -9.11
N GLY A 125 -16.04 3.00 -8.90
CA GLY A 125 -17.07 3.16 -9.90
C GLY A 125 -17.28 4.62 -10.29
N GLY A 126 -17.20 5.55 -9.32
CA GLY A 126 -17.27 6.98 -9.58
C GLY A 126 -16.06 7.52 -10.37
N ILE A 127 -14.85 7.12 -10.00
CA ILE A 127 -13.61 7.53 -10.68
C ILE A 127 -13.52 6.90 -12.08
N PHE A 128 -13.72 5.60 -12.21
CA PHE A 128 -13.58 4.89 -13.49
C PHE A 128 -14.75 5.16 -14.44
N GLY A 129 -15.93 5.46 -13.88
CA GLY A 129 -17.09 5.94 -14.66
C GLY A 129 -16.98 7.40 -15.11
N GLY A 130 -15.92 8.12 -14.71
CA GLY A 130 -15.73 9.53 -15.06
C GLY A 130 -16.73 10.49 -14.40
N VAL A 131 -17.48 10.02 -13.40
CA VAL A 131 -18.50 10.82 -12.70
C VAL A 131 -17.84 11.76 -11.70
N PHE A 132 -16.77 11.31 -11.05
CA PHE A 132 -16.04 12.06 -10.03
C PHE A 132 -14.53 12.02 -10.28
N THR A 133 -13.85 13.10 -9.95
CA THR A 133 -12.40 13.12 -9.73
C THR A 133 -12.04 12.47 -8.39
N ALA A 134 -10.75 12.19 -8.14
CA ALA A 134 -10.32 11.54 -6.90
C ALA A 134 -10.70 12.33 -5.64
N THR A 135 -10.65 13.66 -5.69
CA THR A 135 -11.03 14.56 -4.58
C THR A 135 -12.53 14.54 -4.32
N GLU A 136 -13.35 14.55 -5.38
CA GLU A 136 -14.81 14.43 -5.29
C GLU A 136 -15.23 13.05 -4.78
N ALA A 137 -14.59 11.99 -5.27
CA ALA A 137 -14.83 10.62 -4.81
C ALA A 137 -14.53 10.47 -3.31
N ALA A 138 -13.46 11.10 -2.81
CA ALA A 138 -13.16 11.12 -1.38
C ALA A 138 -14.22 11.87 -0.56
N ALA A 139 -14.76 12.99 -1.07
CA ALA A 139 -15.83 13.73 -0.41
C ALA A 139 -17.12 12.89 -0.32
N VAL A 140 -17.53 12.27 -1.44
CA VAL A 140 -18.71 11.38 -1.49
C VAL A 140 -18.51 10.18 -0.56
N ALA A 141 -17.34 9.54 -0.58
CA ALA A 141 -17.02 8.41 0.28
C ALA A 141 -17.04 8.79 1.77
N THR A 142 -16.60 10.00 2.13
CA THR A 142 -16.63 10.49 3.51
C THR A 142 -18.07 10.70 3.99
N VAL A 143 -18.92 11.31 3.17
CA VAL A 143 -20.35 11.47 3.48
C VAL A 143 -21.02 10.11 3.61
N TYR A 144 -20.76 9.19 2.68
CA TYR A 144 -21.27 7.83 2.74
C TYR A 144 -20.83 7.09 4.02
N ALA A 145 -19.53 7.16 4.35
CA ALA A 145 -18.97 6.58 5.58
C ALA A 145 -19.66 7.12 6.83
N PHE A 146 -19.91 8.43 6.88
CA PHE A 146 -20.61 9.08 7.97
C PHE A 146 -22.05 8.56 8.09
N LEU A 147 -22.80 8.51 6.99
CA LEU A 147 -24.18 8.01 6.99
C LEU A 147 -24.25 6.54 7.43
N MET A 148 -23.36 5.70 6.92
CA MET A 148 -23.28 4.29 7.29
C MET A 148 -22.91 4.10 8.76
N GLY A 149 -21.86 4.77 9.23
CA GLY A 149 -21.42 4.70 10.62
C GLY A 149 -22.47 5.23 11.61
N LYS A 150 -23.22 6.27 11.22
CA LYS A 150 -24.21 6.90 12.10
C LYS A 150 -25.55 6.17 12.13
N PHE A 151 -26.10 5.83 10.97
CA PHE A 151 -27.49 5.35 10.86
C PHE A 151 -27.60 3.83 10.74
N VAL A 152 -26.66 3.17 10.07
CA VAL A 152 -26.70 1.73 9.82
C VAL A 152 -25.96 0.97 10.90
N TYR A 153 -24.65 1.21 11.06
CA TYR A 153 -23.83 0.56 12.08
C TYR A 153 -24.08 1.14 13.48
N ARG A 154 -24.51 2.40 13.55
CA ARG A 154 -24.81 3.12 14.81
C ARG A 154 -23.63 3.20 15.78
N GLU A 155 -22.41 3.03 15.29
CA GLU A 155 -21.16 3.12 16.05
C GLU A 155 -20.68 4.57 16.17
N LEU A 156 -21.10 5.45 15.25
CA LEU A 156 -20.67 6.84 15.20
C LEU A 156 -21.61 7.75 16.02
N GLN A 157 -21.05 8.48 16.99
CA GLN A 157 -21.77 9.48 17.77
C GLN A 157 -21.35 10.90 17.35
N TRP A 158 -22.26 11.87 17.52
CA TRP A 158 -21.97 13.28 17.24
C TRP A 158 -20.78 13.82 18.05
N ARG A 159 -20.51 13.22 19.21
CA ARG A 159 -19.37 13.56 20.06
C ARG A 159 -18.02 13.11 19.50
N HIS A 160 -17.99 12.11 18.61
CA HIS A 160 -16.76 11.62 17.98
C HIS A 160 -16.33 12.51 16.80
N LEU A 161 -17.26 13.26 16.20
CA LEU A 161 -17.00 14.09 15.01
C LEU A 161 -15.83 15.08 15.18
N PRO A 162 -15.76 15.88 16.27
CA PRO A 162 -14.65 16.81 16.45
C PRO A 162 -13.28 16.13 16.46
N GLU A 163 -13.17 14.98 17.14
CA GLU A 163 -11.92 14.22 17.21
C GLU A 163 -11.54 13.62 15.86
N ILE A 164 -12.51 13.09 15.12
CA ILE A 164 -12.29 12.53 13.77
C ILE A 164 -11.82 13.62 12.81
N VAL A 165 -12.48 14.78 12.80
CA VAL A 165 -12.10 15.92 11.96
C VAL A 165 -10.73 16.45 12.35
N TYR A 166 -10.42 16.54 13.65
CA TYR A 166 -9.10 16.95 14.12
C TYR A 166 -8.00 15.99 13.67
N LYS A 167 -8.20 14.67 13.83
CA LYS A 167 -7.26 13.64 13.36
C LYS A 167 -7.07 13.68 11.84
N ALA A 168 -8.15 13.84 11.08
CA ALA A 168 -8.08 13.99 9.62
C ALA A 168 -7.34 15.28 9.20
N GLY A 169 -7.57 16.38 9.92
CA GLY A 169 -6.88 17.65 9.73
C GLY A 169 -5.39 17.55 10.02
N LEU A 170 -5.00 16.89 11.12
CA LEU A 170 -3.60 16.60 11.45
C LEU A 170 -2.92 15.78 10.35
N ASN A 171 -3.56 14.71 9.87
CA ASN A 171 -3.01 13.89 8.78
C ASN A 171 -2.81 14.71 7.50
N THR A 172 -3.80 15.52 7.14
CA THR A 172 -3.70 16.41 5.97
C THR A 172 -2.61 17.45 6.14
N ALA A 173 -2.50 18.09 7.32
CA ALA A 173 -1.49 19.10 7.60
C ALA A 173 -0.07 18.51 7.55
N MET A 174 0.13 17.31 8.10
CA MET A 174 1.40 16.59 7.99
C MET A 174 1.77 16.35 6.52
N ILE A 175 0.84 15.84 5.71
CA ILE A 175 1.09 15.61 4.28
C ILE A 175 1.44 16.93 3.56
N LEU A 176 0.68 18.00 3.76
CA LEU A 176 0.90 19.28 3.08
C LEU A 176 2.23 19.94 3.46
N ILE A 177 2.63 19.87 4.74
CA ILE A 177 3.93 20.38 5.18
C ILE A 177 5.05 19.59 4.51
N ILE A 178 4.95 18.26 4.49
CA ILE A 178 5.97 17.42 3.87
C ILE A 178 6.06 17.71 2.36
N VAL A 179 4.92 17.81 1.65
CA VAL A 179 4.88 18.18 0.22
C VAL A 179 5.50 19.56 -0.02
N GLY A 180 5.22 20.54 0.85
CA GLY A 180 5.81 21.87 0.77
C GLY A 180 7.34 21.86 0.87
N VAL A 181 7.90 21.17 1.87
CA VAL A 181 9.35 21.01 2.03
C VAL A 181 9.95 20.22 0.87
N ALA A 182 9.26 19.21 0.36
CA ALA A 182 9.71 18.39 -0.75
C ALA A 182 9.78 19.14 -2.07
N ASN A 183 8.85 20.05 -2.33
CA ASN A 183 8.93 20.94 -3.50
C ASN A 183 10.18 21.83 -3.41
N LEU A 184 10.52 22.32 -2.22
CA LEU A 184 11.73 23.10 -1.99
C LEU A 184 13.00 22.24 -2.18
N VAL A 185 13.01 21.00 -1.65
CA VAL A 185 14.10 20.05 -1.89
C VAL A 185 14.23 19.70 -3.36
N GLY A 186 13.12 19.43 -4.06
CA GLY A 186 13.09 19.17 -5.50
C GLY A 186 13.65 20.33 -6.32
N TYR A 187 13.33 21.58 -5.93
CA TYR A 187 13.92 22.77 -6.52
C TYR A 187 15.44 22.85 -6.29
N ILE A 188 15.90 22.67 -5.05
CA ILE A 188 17.35 22.67 -4.73
C ILE A 188 18.06 21.57 -5.52
N MET A 189 17.52 20.36 -5.54
CA MET A 189 18.07 19.24 -6.31
C MET A 189 18.14 19.54 -7.81
N ALA A 190 17.14 20.23 -8.36
CA ALA A 190 17.15 20.68 -9.75
C ALA A 190 18.26 21.70 -10.00
N VAL A 191 18.46 22.66 -9.08
CA VAL A 191 19.54 23.66 -9.16
C VAL A 191 20.92 23.00 -9.06
N GLU A 192 21.10 22.11 -8.09
CA GLU A 192 22.34 21.33 -7.86
C GLU A 192 22.55 20.21 -8.90
N ARG A 193 21.62 20.04 -9.85
CA ARG A 193 21.65 19.01 -10.90
C ARG A 193 21.79 17.59 -10.35
N ILE A 194 21.32 17.33 -9.13
CA ILE A 194 21.36 16.00 -8.51
C ILE A 194 20.67 14.94 -9.38
N PRO A 195 19.48 15.18 -9.98
CA PRO A 195 18.86 14.21 -10.89
C PRO A 195 19.75 13.87 -12.09
N LEU A 196 20.54 14.83 -12.60
CA LEU A 196 21.48 14.59 -13.69
C LEU A 196 22.65 13.72 -13.23
N MET A 197 23.23 14.03 -12.07
CA MET A 197 24.33 13.24 -11.49
C MET A 197 23.90 11.80 -11.19
N VAL A 198 22.69 11.61 -10.65
CA VAL A 198 22.12 10.28 -10.41
C VAL A 198 21.91 9.55 -11.74
N ALA A 199 21.33 10.21 -12.75
CA ALA A 199 21.17 9.63 -14.08
C ALA A 199 22.52 9.22 -14.70
N GLU A 200 23.55 10.06 -14.60
CA GLU A 200 24.90 9.77 -15.09
C GLU A 200 25.54 8.60 -14.33
N LEU A 201 25.36 8.52 -13.01
CA LEU A 201 25.81 7.39 -12.20
C LEU A 201 25.18 6.08 -12.69
N PHE A 202 23.85 6.04 -12.87
CA PHE A 202 23.18 4.85 -13.39
C PHE A 202 23.60 4.51 -14.82
N LEU A 203 23.71 5.51 -15.70
CA LEU A 203 24.13 5.34 -17.08
C LEU A 203 25.60 4.89 -17.21
N SER A 204 26.45 5.24 -16.24
CA SER A 204 27.84 4.76 -16.17
C SER A 204 27.92 3.25 -15.88
N ILE A 205 26.89 2.71 -15.23
CA ILE A 205 26.78 1.27 -14.92
C ILE A 205 26.13 0.53 -16.10
N THR A 206 25.02 1.07 -16.63
CA THR A 206 24.25 0.40 -17.69
C THR A 206 23.35 1.35 -18.48
N THR A 207 23.19 1.06 -19.77
CA THR A 207 22.19 1.68 -20.65
C THR A 207 20.94 0.81 -20.82
N ASN A 208 20.95 -0.42 -20.30
CA ASN A 208 19.81 -1.33 -20.43
C ASN A 208 18.71 -0.94 -19.43
N MET A 209 17.54 -0.58 -19.95
CA MET A 209 16.35 -0.18 -19.19
C MET A 209 15.98 -1.17 -18.08
N TYR A 210 16.03 -2.48 -18.34
CA TYR A 210 15.66 -3.50 -17.37
C TYR A 210 16.66 -3.61 -16.21
N VAL A 211 17.95 -3.48 -16.51
CA VAL A 211 19.00 -3.46 -15.48
C VAL A 211 18.89 -2.18 -14.64
N MET A 212 18.56 -1.05 -15.27
CA MET A 212 18.34 0.20 -14.56
C MET A 212 17.14 0.12 -13.61
N LEU A 213 16.01 -0.40 -14.08
CA LEU A 213 14.83 -0.65 -13.25
C LEU A 213 15.13 -1.63 -12.10
N PHE A 214 15.94 -2.65 -12.34
CA PHE A 214 16.40 -3.57 -11.30
C PHE A 214 17.19 -2.82 -10.21
N LEU A 215 18.18 -1.99 -10.60
CA LEU A 215 18.98 -1.23 -9.65
C LEU A 215 18.15 -0.20 -8.86
N ILE A 216 17.23 0.49 -9.54
CA ILE A 216 16.27 1.40 -8.89
C ILE A 216 15.43 0.63 -7.85
N ASN A 217 14.95 -0.56 -8.20
CA ASN A 217 14.19 -1.38 -7.28
C ASN A 217 14.99 -1.76 -6.03
N ILE A 218 16.25 -2.18 -6.19
CA ILE A 218 17.12 -2.51 -5.05
C ILE A 218 17.37 -1.29 -4.17
N LEU A 219 17.66 -0.13 -4.78
CA LEU A 219 17.85 1.12 -4.05
C LEU A 219 16.62 1.47 -3.21
N LEU A 220 15.44 1.45 -3.82
CA LEU A 220 14.18 1.79 -3.16
C LEU A 220 13.82 0.78 -2.05
N LEU A 221 14.10 -0.50 -2.23
CA LEU A 221 13.88 -1.51 -1.19
C LEU A 221 14.73 -1.21 0.05
N ILE A 222 16.02 -0.90 -0.17
CA ILE A 222 16.93 -0.51 0.92
C ILE A 222 16.41 0.74 1.62
N VAL A 223 16.02 1.76 0.87
CA VAL A 223 15.49 3.01 1.43
C VAL A 223 14.21 2.78 2.24
N GLY A 224 13.27 2.01 1.69
CA GLY A 224 12.00 1.70 2.36
C GLY A 224 12.17 0.89 3.66
N CYS A 225 13.32 0.24 3.86
CA CYS A 225 13.63 -0.39 5.15
C CYS A 225 13.74 0.63 6.29
N PHE A 226 14.24 1.83 6.01
CA PHE A 226 14.61 2.83 7.02
C PHE A 226 13.61 3.97 7.16
N ILE A 227 12.90 4.31 6.09
CA ILE A 227 12.05 5.50 6.01
C ILE A 227 10.62 5.09 5.66
N ASP A 228 9.63 5.82 6.19
CA ASP A 228 8.24 5.66 5.81
C ASP A 228 8.03 5.83 4.30
N GLY A 229 7.11 5.04 3.73
CA GLY A 229 6.87 5.01 2.29
C GLY A 229 6.40 6.35 1.70
N ALA A 230 5.58 7.13 2.42
CA ALA A 230 5.16 8.44 1.94
C ALA A 230 6.33 9.42 1.93
N SER A 231 7.15 9.44 2.98
CA SER A 231 8.37 10.27 3.03
C SER A 231 9.38 9.88 1.95
N ALA A 232 9.55 8.58 1.68
CA ALA A 232 10.44 8.10 0.62
C ALA A 232 9.95 8.53 -0.77
N LEU A 233 8.66 8.41 -1.08
CA LEU A 233 8.11 8.91 -2.35
C LEU A 233 8.41 10.39 -2.54
N ILE A 234 8.23 11.16 -1.48
CA ILE A 234 8.40 12.60 -1.45
C ILE A 234 9.84 13.01 -1.77
N ILE A 235 10.82 12.25 -1.30
CA ILE A 235 12.24 12.52 -1.55
C ILE A 235 12.69 12.00 -2.91
N PHE A 236 12.32 10.76 -3.26
CA PHE A 236 12.90 10.04 -4.40
C PHE A 236 12.16 10.28 -5.72
N THR A 237 10.87 10.60 -5.70
CA THR A 237 10.12 10.91 -6.93
C THR A 237 10.76 12.06 -7.73
N PRO A 238 11.06 13.25 -7.17
CA PRO A 238 11.66 14.32 -7.96
C PRO A 238 13.06 13.99 -8.48
N VAL A 239 13.77 13.08 -7.81
CA VAL A 239 15.11 12.61 -8.23
C VAL A 239 15.01 11.63 -9.39
N LEU A 240 14.11 10.65 -9.30
CA LEU A 240 14.02 9.53 -10.24
C LEU A 240 13.12 9.82 -11.43
N LEU A 241 12.07 10.62 -11.27
CA LEU A 241 11.10 10.89 -12.33
C LEU A 241 11.73 11.48 -13.60
N PRO A 242 12.69 12.43 -13.55
CA PRO A 242 13.38 12.90 -14.75
C PRO A 242 14.15 11.80 -15.48
N LEU A 243 14.72 10.84 -14.75
CA LEU A 243 15.41 9.68 -15.33
C LEU A 243 14.40 8.77 -16.04
N ILE A 244 13.26 8.49 -15.40
CA ILE A 244 12.18 7.67 -15.97
C ILE A 244 11.65 8.28 -17.27
N TYR A 245 11.46 9.60 -17.33
CA TYR A 245 11.08 10.30 -18.56
C TYR A 245 12.15 10.16 -19.65
N LYS A 246 13.44 10.29 -19.32
CA LYS A 246 14.53 10.09 -20.29
C LYS A 246 14.57 8.67 -20.87
N LEU A 247 14.18 7.66 -20.08
CA LEU A 247 14.10 6.27 -20.53
C LEU A 247 12.83 5.96 -21.34
N GLY A 248 11.92 6.93 -21.50
CA GLY A 248 10.64 6.72 -22.18
C GLY A 248 9.68 5.81 -21.42
N ILE A 249 9.84 5.71 -20.09
CA ILE A 249 8.99 4.88 -19.24
C ILE A 249 7.76 5.70 -18.82
N ASP A 250 6.59 5.06 -18.87
CA ASP A 250 5.34 5.67 -18.44
C ASP A 250 5.38 6.00 -16.93
N PRO A 251 5.06 7.25 -16.53
CA PRO A 251 5.10 7.65 -15.13
C PRO A 251 4.00 6.99 -14.28
N VAL A 252 2.88 6.55 -14.85
CA VAL A 252 1.88 5.74 -14.15
C VAL A 252 2.47 4.37 -13.79
N PHE A 253 3.15 3.72 -14.74
CA PHE A 253 3.86 2.47 -14.48
C PHE A 253 4.87 2.65 -13.33
N PHE A 254 5.71 3.68 -13.45
CA PHE A 254 6.72 3.97 -12.44
C PHE A 254 6.09 4.26 -11.07
N GLY A 255 5.01 5.04 -11.02
CA GLY A 255 4.27 5.38 -9.79
C GLY A 255 3.72 4.19 -9.03
N VAL A 256 3.16 3.21 -9.76
CA VAL A 256 2.71 1.97 -9.15
C VAL A 256 3.90 1.12 -8.69
N MET A 257 4.94 0.99 -9.52
CA MET A 257 6.14 0.21 -9.18
C MET A 257 6.85 0.76 -7.93
N ILE A 258 7.11 2.07 -7.86
CA ILE A 258 7.77 2.70 -6.70
C ILE A 258 6.91 2.56 -5.45
N THR A 259 5.58 2.64 -5.58
CA THR A 259 4.66 2.43 -4.45
C THR A 259 4.77 1.01 -3.92
N VAL A 260 4.62 -0.01 -4.78
CA VAL A 260 4.75 -1.43 -4.38
C VAL A 260 6.11 -1.68 -3.76
N ASN A 261 7.18 -1.17 -4.38
CA ASN A 261 8.55 -1.32 -3.88
C ASN A 261 8.71 -0.78 -2.45
N LEU A 262 8.30 0.47 -2.23
CA LEU A 262 8.43 1.10 -0.92
C LEU A 262 7.58 0.40 0.14
N MET A 263 6.39 -0.11 -0.22
CA MET A 263 5.57 -0.90 0.71
C MET A 263 6.28 -2.18 1.15
N ILE A 264 6.95 -2.87 0.22
CA ILE A 264 7.78 -4.04 0.54
C ILE A 264 8.95 -3.63 1.44
N GLY A 265 9.56 -2.48 1.18
CA GLY A 265 10.59 -1.90 2.05
C GLY A 265 10.12 -1.77 3.51
N THR A 266 8.86 -1.36 3.74
CA THR A 266 8.33 -1.18 5.11
C THR A 266 8.24 -2.48 5.93
N ILE A 267 8.34 -3.65 5.30
CA ILE A 267 8.37 -4.96 5.98
C ILE A 267 9.73 -5.67 5.87
N THR A 268 10.70 -5.05 5.20
CA THR A 268 12.03 -5.64 4.95
C THR A 268 12.96 -5.39 6.15
N PRO A 269 13.56 -6.44 6.76
CA PRO A 269 14.59 -6.27 7.79
C PRO A 269 15.80 -5.50 7.26
N PRO A 270 16.50 -4.68 8.08
CA PRO A 270 16.65 -4.80 9.53
C PRO A 270 15.70 -3.95 10.40
N VAL A 271 15.01 -2.95 9.83
CA VAL A 271 14.15 -2.03 10.60
C VAL A 271 12.69 -2.24 10.22
N GLY A 272 12.29 -1.86 9.00
CA GLY A 272 10.94 -2.04 8.46
C GLY A 272 9.85 -1.44 9.34
N LEU A 273 9.36 -0.23 9.04
CA LEU A 273 8.39 0.47 9.89
C LEU A 273 7.15 -0.39 10.24
N CYS A 274 6.56 -1.07 9.25
CA CYS A 274 5.40 -1.96 9.48
C CYS A 274 5.78 -3.20 10.27
N LEU A 275 7.00 -3.71 10.09
CA LEU A 275 7.56 -4.82 10.87
C LEU A 275 7.65 -4.43 12.35
N TYR A 276 8.25 -3.28 12.64
CA TYR A 276 8.44 -2.75 13.99
C TYR A 276 7.10 -2.47 14.69
N VAL A 277 6.15 -1.87 13.98
CA VAL A 277 4.81 -1.62 14.48
C VAL A 277 4.08 -2.92 14.79
N SER A 278 4.21 -3.94 13.94
CA SER A 278 3.60 -5.25 14.16
C SER A 278 4.21 -5.98 15.36
N CYS A 279 5.49 -5.75 15.67
CA CYS A 279 6.12 -6.22 16.92
C CYS A 279 5.37 -5.69 18.15
N GLY A 280 5.06 -4.39 18.15
CA GLY A 280 4.34 -3.74 19.25
C GLY A 280 2.90 -4.24 19.41
N VAL A 281 2.20 -4.50 18.30
CA VAL A 281 0.84 -5.06 18.32
C VAL A 281 0.81 -6.50 18.84
N ALA A 282 1.82 -7.29 18.48
CA ALA A 282 1.87 -8.72 18.79
C ALA A 282 2.64 -9.06 20.07
N ASP A 283 3.31 -8.09 20.69
CA ASP A 283 4.19 -8.27 21.85
C ASP A 283 5.25 -9.37 21.62
N VAL A 284 6.03 -9.21 20.54
CA VAL A 284 7.11 -10.12 20.16
C VAL A 284 8.35 -9.34 19.72
N ARG A 285 9.50 -10.00 19.77
CA ARG A 285 10.77 -9.36 19.41
C ARG A 285 10.96 -9.25 17.90
N LEU A 286 11.61 -8.17 17.46
CA LEU A 286 11.91 -7.92 16.05
C LEU A 286 12.72 -9.04 15.40
N ASP A 287 13.65 -9.68 16.11
CA ASP A 287 14.45 -10.78 15.57
C ASP A 287 13.63 -12.03 15.25
N GLN A 288 12.57 -12.28 16.02
CA GLN A 288 11.66 -13.40 15.80
C GLN A 288 10.83 -13.15 14.53
N ILE A 289 10.18 -11.99 14.44
CA ILE A 289 9.37 -11.66 13.25
C ILE A 289 10.25 -11.54 12.00
N SER A 290 11.45 -10.94 12.11
CA SER A 290 12.35 -10.76 10.96
C SER A 290 12.72 -12.07 10.27
N ARG A 291 12.80 -13.17 11.02
CA ARG A 291 13.02 -14.51 10.44
C ARG A 291 11.71 -15.09 9.89
N THR A 292 10.61 -14.92 10.62
CA THR A 292 9.31 -15.47 10.26
C THR A 292 8.70 -14.82 9.00
N ILE A 293 9.02 -13.55 8.74
CA ILE A 293 8.50 -12.79 7.60
C ILE A 293 9.15 -13.13 6.26
N ILE A 294 10.37 -13.69 6.25
CA ILE A 294 11.16 -13.94 5.02
C ILE A 294 10.35 -14.62 3.90
N PRO A 295 9.55 -15.69 4.14
CA PRO A 295 8.78 -16.32 3.08
C PRO A 295 7.71 -15.41 2.46
N PHE A 296 7.13 -14.50 3.25
CA PHE A 296 6.16 -13.52 2.75
C PHE A 296 6.89 -12.43 1.95
N LEU A 297 7.99 -11.92 2.49
CA LEU A 297 8.86 -10.94 1.82
C LEU A 297 9.35 -11.44 0.45
N LEU A 298 9.79 -12.70 0.35
CA LEU A 298 10.25 -13.28 -0.91
C LEU A 298 9.16 -13.31 -1.97
N VAL A 299 7.90 -13.53 -1.57
CA VAL A 299 6.76 -13.48 -2.49
C VAL A 299 6.51 -12.06 -2.97
N GLU A 300 6.51 -11.09 -2.07
CA GLU A 300 6.30 -9.69 -2.48
C GLU A 300 7.42 -9.19 -3.38
N ILE A 301 8.69 -9.54 -3.09
CA ILE A 301 9.84 -9.26 -3.95
C ILE A 301 9.68 -9.95 -5.31
N ALA A 302 9.22 -11.20 -5.35
CA ALA A 302 8.97 -11.90 -6.61
C ALA A 302 7.88 -11.20 -7.43
N VAL A 303 6.79 -10.76 -6.79
CA VAL A 303 5.73 -9.99 -7.45
C VAL A 303 6.27 -8.64 -7.95
N LEU A 304 7.09 -7.94 -7.17
CA LEU A 304 7.72 -6.68 -7.56
C LEU A 304 8.57 -6.83 -8.83
N PHE A 305 9.41 -7.85 -8.89
CA PHE A 305 10.21 -8.09 -10.09
C PHE A 305 9.35 -8.53 -11.27
N LEU A 306 8.32 -9.35 -11.03
CA LEU A 306 7.38 -9.75 -12.06
C LEU A 306 6.68 -8.54 -12.70
N ILE A 307 6.14 -7.62 -11.89
CA ILE A 307 5.49 -6.41 -12.41
C ILE A 307 6.49 -5.43 -13.04
N THR A 308 7.75 -5.42 -12.57
CA THR A 308 8.82 -4.58 -13.15
C THR A 308 9.19 -5.05 -14.56
N PHE A 309 9.36 -6.36 -14.77
CA PHE A 309 9.79 -6.92 -16.05
C PHE A 309 8.63 -7.20 -17.02
N VAL A 310 7.39 -7.21 -16.51
CA VAL A 310 6.18 -7.33 -17.31
C VAL A 310 5.30 -6.09 -17.09
N PRO A 311 5.62 -4.94 -17.71
CA PRO A 311 4.89 -3.68 -17.50
C PRO A 311 3.40 -3.77 -17.80
N GLY A 312 3.01 -4.70 -18.67
CA GLY A 312 1.61 -5.00 -18.95
C GLY A 312 0.80 -5.34 -17.70
N LEU A 313 1.38 -5.93 -16.65
CA LEU A 313 0.64 -6.22 -15.42
C LEU A 313 0.15 -4.97 -14.70
N ILE A 314 0.90 -3.88 -14.76
CA ILE A 314 0.48 -2.59 -14.21
C ILE A 314 -0.37 -1.84 -15.24
N MET A 315 0.08 -1.77 -16.49
CA MET A 315 -0.51 -0.92 -17.52
C MET A 315 -1.74 -1.51 -18.21
N PHE A 316 -2.09 -2.78 -17.98
CA PHE A 316 -3.25 -3.43 -18.63
C PHE A 316 -4.57 -2.72 -18.32
N LEU A 317 -4.88 -2.48 -17.04
CA LEU A 317 -6.11 -1.78 -16.66
C LEU A 317 -6.09 -0.29 -17.06
N PRO A 318 -5.00 0.47 -16.80
CA PRO A 318 -4.88 1.85 -17.26
C PRO A 318 -4.97 2.03 -18.77
N SER A 319 -4.38 1.14 -19.58
CA SER A 319 -4.41 1.29 -21.05
C SER A 319 -5.79 1.00 -21.66
N MET A 320 -6.61 0.17 -21.01
CA MET A 320 -7.96 -0.16 -21.47
C MET A 320 -9.05 0.78 -20.96
N PHE A 321 -8.92 1.26 -19.71
CA PHE A 321 -9.97 2.00 -19.00
C PHE A 321 -9.49 3.35 -18.43
N GLY A 322 -8.22 3.70 -18.64
CA GLY A 322 -7.62 4.94 -18.17
C GLY A 322 -8.24 6.18 -18.82
N PRO A 323 -8.48 7.25 -18.05
CA PRO A 323 -8.73 8.57 -18.65
C PRO A 323 -7.49 8.98 -19.44
N LYS A 324 -7.68 9.33 -20.72
CA LYS A 324 -6.63 9.86 -21.60
C LYS A 324 -6.23 11.28 -21.21
#